data_AF-M7C709-F1
#
_entry.id   AF-M7C709-F1
#
_cell.length_a   1.000
_cell.length_b   1.000
_cell.length_c   1.000
_cell.angle_alpha   90.00
_cell.angle_beta   90.00
_cell.angle_gamma   90.00
#
_symmetry.space_group_name_H-M   'P 1'
#
loop_
_entity.id
_entity.type
_entity.pdbx_description
1 polymer ?
#
loop_
_entity_poly.entity_id
_entity_poly.type
_entity_poly.pdbx_seq_one_letter_code
_entity_poly.pdbx_strand_id
1 'polypeptide(L)'
;MALPVNKPLMELAKNIWQTLATIPLTCKRADKKYYISSKGMDFLFSYPAPNLLVVDTISEQGRQHHSRSTPYDKEWKWLALFGCKAYSSDAFQFLIPIYAALMVKYDYINYSKLSDFIEHIPEDKREQFKEIIVEGHLLARTALQASLNAADMAECSPATAIVMCPASWLHLSSSPREVQSTVEDLPFNCQKLFAVKPNKSLHTLKASRATLRSLVIFTPAQRKKTEILFDPVCKICSICPTTETI
;
A
#
# COMPACT_ATOMS: atom_id res chain seq x y z
N MET A 1 -6.82 -19.00 -27.73
CA MET A 1 -7.32 -17.83 -28.47
C MET A 1 -6.78 -16.58 -27.79
N ALA A 2 -6.18 -15.66 -28.53
CA ALA A 2 -5.78 -14.37 -28.00
C ALA A 2 -6.88 -13.35 -28.27
N LEU A 3 -7.39 -12.69 -27.22
CA LEU A 3 -8.36 -11.61 -27.36
C LEU A 3 -7.63 -10.33 -27.81
N PRO A 4 -8.15 -9.60 -28.82
CA PRO A 4 -7.53 -8.35 -29.25
C PRO A 4 -7.61 -7.30 -28.13
N VAL A 5 -6.51 -6.56 -27.93
CA VAL A 5 -6.45 -5.49 -26.94
C VAL A 5 -7.38 -4.36 -27.35
N ASN A 6 -8.33 -4.01 -26.47
CA ASN A 6 -9.31 -2.96 -26.72
C ASN A 6 -8.63 -1.57 -26.68
N LYS A 7 -8.70 -0.80 -27.78
CA LYS A 7 -8.06 0.52 -27.94
C LYS A 7 -8.36 1.49 -26.77
N PRO A 8 -9.63 1.70 -26.37
CA PRO A 8 -9.98 2.44 -25.17
C PRO A 8 -9.23 2.05 -23.88
N LEU A 9 -8.95 0.76 -23.65
CA LEU A 9 -8.20 0.34 -22.46
C LEU A 9 -6.74 0.77 -22.52
N MET A 10 -6.14 0.71 -23.71
CA MET A 10 -4.76 1.15 -23.93
C MET A 10 -4.61 2.67 -23.74
N GLU A 11 -5.56 3.46 -24.25
CA GLU A 11 -5.57 4.91 -24.05
C GLU A 11 -5.78 5.30 -22.58
N LEU A 12 -6.64 4.57 -21.86
CA LEU A 12 -6.78 4.74 -20.41
C LEU A 12 -5.45 4.48 -19.68
N ALA A 13 -4.75 3.41 -20.02
CA ALA A 13 -3.47 3.07 -19.40
C ALA A 13 -2.41 4.16 -19.66
N LYS A 14 -2.30 4.65 -20.90
CA LYS A 14 -1.41 5.76 -21.26
C LYS A 14 -1.70 7.02 -20.42
N ASN A 15 -2.97 7.39 -20.29
CA ASN A 15 -3.37 8.57 -19.51
C ASN A 15 -2.99 8.45 -18.02
N ILE A 16 -3.12 7.25 -17.44
CA ILE A 16 -2.70 6.96 -16.07
C ILE A 16 -1.17 7.11 -15.94
N TRP A 17 -0.40 6.54 -16.86
CA TRP A 17 1.06 6.64 -16.84
C TRP A 17 1.57 8.09 -16.94
N GLN A 18 0.91 8.93 -17.74
CA GLN A 18 1.30 10.34 -17.90
C GLN A 18 0.92 11.23 -16.70
N THR A 19 0.06 10.75 -15.79
CA THR A 19 -0.55 11.55 -14.71
C THR A 19 -0.26 11.00 -13.31
N LEU A 20 0.78 10.17 -13.17
CA LEU A 20 1.09 9.43 -11.93
C LEU A 20 1.27 10.31 -10.68
N ALA A 21 1.74 11.55 -10.82
CA ALA A 21 1.99 12.45 -9.70
C ALA A 21 0.72 13.09 -9.10
N THR A 22 -0.36 13.22 -9.87
CA THR A 22 -1.55 14.02 -9.50
C THR A 22 -2.81 13.19 -9.26
N ILE A 23 -2.77 11.87 -9.47
CA ILE A 23 -3.92 11.00 -9.20
C ILE A 23 -4.18 10.95 -7.68
N PRO A 24 -5.38 11.37 -7.21
CA PRO A 24 -5.72 11.31 -5.80
C PRO A 24 -5.76 9.86 -5.29
N LEU A 25 -5.44 9.67 -3.98
CA LEU A 25 -5.56 8.39 -3.27
C LEU A 25 -6.90 7.74 -3.62
N THR A 26 -6.85 6.48 -4.08
CA THR A 26 -7.98 5.55 -4.23
C THR A 26 -9.33 6.24 -4.44
N CYS A 27 -9.74 6.32 -5.71
CA CYS A 27 -11.00 6.93 -6.10
C CYS A 27 -12.13 6.38 -5.21
N LYS A 28 -12.68 7.17 -4.27
CA LYS A 28 -13.85 6.79 -3.45
C LYS A 28 -15.04 6.26 -4.28
N ARG A 29 -15.03 6.50 -5.60
CA ARG A 29 -15.98 5.90 -6.54
C ARG A 29 -15.81 4.39 -6.70
N ALA A 30 -14.60 3.87 -6.59
CA ALA A 30 -14.29 2.46 -6.74
C ALA A 30 -14.81 1.63 -5.56
N ASP A 31 -14.76 2.17 -4.34
CA ASP A 31 -15.32 1.54 -3.14
C ASP A 31 -16.83 1.26 -3.29
N LYS A 32 -17.56 2.13 -3.99
CA LYS A 32 -18.99 1.93 -4.28
C LYS A 32 -19.25 0.83 -5.31
N LYS A 33 -18.27 0.54 -6.18
CA LYS A 33 -18.43 -0.42 -7.28
C LYS A 33 -18.11 -1.85 -6.84
N TYR A 34 -17.13 -2.02 -5.95
CA TYR A 34 -16.67 -3.33 -5.49
C TYR A 34 -17.07 -3.57 -4.02
N TYR A 35 -18.37 -3.46 -3.74
CA TYR A 35 -18.88 -3.69 -2.40
C TYR A 35 -18.79 -5.19 -2.06
N ILE A 36 -17.84 -5.55 -1.20
CA ILE A 36 -17.71 -6.87 -0.59
C ILE A 36 -18.03 -6.69 0.89
N SER A 37 -18.82 -7.60 1.46
CA SER A 37 -19.08 -7.61 2.91
C SER A 37 -17.74 -7.70 3.65
N SER A 38 -17.45 -6.73 4.52
CA SER A 38 -16.14 -6.62 5.18
C SER A 38 -15.94 -7.67 6.28
N LYS A 39 -16.96 -8.45 6.64
CA LYS A 39 -16.92 -9.39 7.77
C LYS A 39 -15.78 -10.39 7.62
N GLY A 40 -14.74 -10.25 8.44
CA GLY A 40 -13.53 -11.09 8.40
C GLY A 40 -12.44 -10.63 7.43
N MET A 41 -12.69 -9.55 6.68
CA MET A 41 -11.77 -8.92 5.73
C MET A 41 -11.51 -7.44 6.08
N ASP A 42 -11.89 -6.99 7.28
CA ASP A 42 -11.79 -5.59 7.72
C ASP A 42 -10.36 -5.01 7.62
N PHE A 43 -9.35 -5.89 7.69
CA PHE A 43 -7.93 -5.54 7.54
C PHE A 43 -7.55 -5.08 6.12
N LEU A 44 -8.27 -5.52 5.09
CA LEU A 44 -8.05 -5.08 3.70
C LEU A 44 -8.54 -3.64 3.48
N PHE A 45 -9.51 -3.20 4.28
CA PHE A 45 -10.14 -1.89 4.15
C PHE A 45 -9.59 -0.85 5.13
N SER A 46 -8.81 -1.30 6.11
CA SER A 46 -8.23 -0.44 7.15
C SER A 46 -6.73 -0.39 6.99
N TYR A 47 -6.16 0.82 6.93
CA TYR A 47 -4.71 0.96 7.05
C TYR A 47 -4.29 0.46 8.44
N PRO A 48 -3.30 -0.45 8.55
CA PRO A 48 -2.86 -0.93 9.84
C PRO A 48 -2.34 0.26 10.64
N ALA A 49 -3.02 0.61 11.72
CA ALA A 49 -2.57 1.67 12.59
C ALA A 49 -1.17 1.31 13.12
N PRO A 50 -0.20 2.23 13.08
CA PRO A 50 1.08 2.00 13.73
C PRO A 50 0.82 1.67 15.21
N ASN A 51 1.53 0.68 15.74
CA ASN A 51 1.33 0.25 17.13
C ASN A 51 1.46 1.46 18.05
N LEU A 52 0.47 1.69 18.92
CA LEU A 52 0.33 2.87 19.78
C LEU A 52 1.64 3.22 20.51
N LEU A 53 2.35 2.21 21.01
CA LEU A 53 3.61 2.35 21.72
C LEU A 53 4.74 2.96 20.86
N VAL A 54 4.78 2.63 19.57
CA VAL A 54 5.76 3.19 18.63
C VAL A 54 5.39 4.65 18.32
N VAL A 55 4.11 4.93 18.10
CA VAL A 55 3.60 6.29 17.88
C VAL A 55 3.90 7.19 19.08
N ASP A 56 3.69 6.70 20.30
CA ASP A 56 3.97 7.43 21.54
C ASP A 56 5.46 7.77 21.64
N THR A 57 6.37 6.81 21.37
CA THR A 57 7.82 7.06 21.42
C THR A 57 8.30 8.09 20.39
N ILE A 58 7.67 8.15 19.21
CA ILE A 58 7.98 9.15 18.17
C ILE A 58 7.44 10.53 18.59
N SER A 59 6.23 10.57 19.16
CA SER A 59 5.60 11.82 19.60
C SER A 59 6.36 12.49 20.75
N GLU A 60 6.88 11.72 21.71
CA GLU A 60 7.71 12.22 22.80
C GLU A 60 9.03 12.80 22.30
N GLN A 61 9.61 12.21 21.25
CA GLN A 61 10.86 12.67 20.65
C GLN A 61 10.67 13.94 19.82
N GLY A 62 9.57 14.05 19.06
CA GLY A 62 9.22 15.27 18.32
C GLY A 62 9.11 16.50 19.24
N ARG A 63 8.62 16.32 20.46
CA ARG A 63 8.55 17.38 21.48
C ARG A 63 9.92 17.79 22.04
N GLN A 64 10.90 16.89 22.09
CA GLN A 64 12.27 17.24 22.55
C GLN A 64 13.10 17.99 21.49
N HIS A 65 12.80 17.83 20.20
CA HIS A 65 13.59 18.40 19.09
C HIS A 65 13.05 19.72 18.51
N HIS A 66 12.09 20.37 19.17
CA HIS A 66 11.41 21.59 18.67
C HIS A 66 12.29 22.85 18.46
N SER A 67 13.61 22.80 18.63
CA SER A 67 14.50 23.93 18.39
C SER A 67 15.22 23.93 17.03
N ARG A 68 15.06 22.89 16.19
CA ARG A 68 15.72 22.84 14.87
C ARG A 68 14.82 22.23 13.81
N SER A 69 14.08 23.07 13.09
CA SER A 69 13.39 22.67 11.86
C SER A 69 14.42 22.47 10.74
N THR A 70 15.07 21.30 10.73
CA THR A 70 15.92 20.88 9.61
C THR A 70 15.05 20.44 8.42
N PRO A 71 15.50 20.64 7.16
CA PRO A 71 14.76 20.30 5.93
C PRO A 71 14.30 18.84 5.81
N TYR A 72 14.92 17.96 6.61
CA TYR A 72 14.63 16.53 6.74
C TYR A 72 13.14 16.22 7.02
N ASP A 73 12.36 17.17 7.54
CA ASP A 73 10.97 16.95 7.96
C ASP A 73 9.96 16.64 6.82
N LYS A 74 10.28 17.06 5.59
CA LYS A 74 9.33 16.98 4.46
C LYS A 74 9.37 15.64 3.72
N GLU A 75 10.56 15.07 3.55
CA GLU A 75 10.77 13.86 2.75
C GLU A 75 10.13 12.62 3.40
N TRP A 76 10.15 12.53 4.72
CA TRP A 76 9.57 11.38 5.40
C TRP A 76 8.03 11.41 5.45
N LYS A 77 7.41 12.61 5.55
CA LYS A 77 5.95 12.75 5.43
C LYS A 77 5.50 12.27 4.06
N TRP A 78 6.30 12.59 3.05
CA TRP A 78 6.09 12.12 1.69
C TRP A 78 6.25 10.61 1.57
N LEU A 79 7.29 10.01 2.17
CA LEU A 79 7.49 8.56 2.18
C LEU A 79 6.37 7.81 2.92
N ALA A 80 5.91 8.32 4.06
CA ALA A 80 4.78 7.73 4.78
C ALA A 80 3.48 7.80 3.95
N LEU A 81 3.21 8.94 3.30
CA LEU A 81 2.08 9.08 2.39
C LEU A 81 2.20 8.15 1.18
N PHE A 82 3.41 7.98 0.64
CA PHE A 82 3.70 7.06 -0.46
C PHE A 82 3.45 5.60 -0.04
N GLY A 83 3.90 5.21 1.15
CA GLY A 83 3.62 3.90 1.73
C GLY A 83 2.12 3.63 1.94
N CYS A 84 1.37 4.61 2.45
CA CYS A 84 -0.08 4.53 2.53
C CYS A 84 -0.74 4.38 1.15
N LYS A 85 -0.26 5.13 0.14
CA LYS A 85 -0.75 5.02 -1.25
C LYS A 85 -0.50 3.64 -1.84
N ALA A 86 0.72 3.12 -1.67
CA ALA A 86 1.10 1.79 -2.15
C ALA A 86 0.22 0.72 -1.51
N TYR A 87 0.09 0.74 -0.17
CA TYR A 87 -0.77 -0.20 0.55
C TYR A 87 -2.23 -0.15 0.07
N SER A 88 -2.83 1.03 -0.02
CA SER A 88 -4.21 1.17 -0.46
C SER A 88 -4.41 0.76 -1.93
N SER A 89 -3.42 0.99 -2.78
CA SER A 89 -3.43 0.52 -4.16
C SER A 89 -3.37 -1.00 -4.23
N ASP A 90 -2.45 -1.63 -3.49
CA ASP A 90 -2.26 -3.08 -3.46
C ASP A 90 -3.49 -3.78 -2.90
N ALA A 91 -4.05 -3.29 -1.79
CA ALA A 91 -5.28 -3.80 -1.22
C ALA A 91 -6.43 -3.74 -2.23
N PHE A 92 -6.54 -2.64 -2.98
CA PHE A 92 -7.56 -2.52 -4.02
C PHE A 92 -7.32 -3.47 -5.19
N GLN A 93 -6.06 -3.66 -5.62
CA GLN A 93 -5.70 -4.64 -6.64
C GLN A 93 -6.04 -6.07 -6.22
N PHE A 94 -6.00 -6.38 -4.92
CA PHE A 94 -6.42 -7.68 -4.37
C PHE A 94 -7.94 -7.84 -4.29
N LEU A 95 -8.69 -6.75 -4.06
CA LEU A 95 -10.16 -6.79 -4.01
C LEU A 95 -10.81 -7.04 -5.38
N ILE A 96 -10.22 -6.53 -6.45
CA ILE A 96 -10.73 -6.72 -7.83
C ILE A 96 -10.90 -8.20 -8.19
N PRO A 97 -9.86 -9.07 -8.09
CA PRO A 97 -9.98 -10.48 -8.43
C PRO A 97 -10.89 -11.24 -7.48
N ILE A 98 -10.97 -10.87 -6.19
CA ILE A 98 -11.93 -11.47 -5.25
C ILE A 98 -13.37 -11.19 -5.71
N TYR A 99 -13.65 -9.93 -6.05
CA TYR A 99 -14.96 -9.54 -6.57
C TYR A 99 -15.27 -10.28 -7.89
N ALA A 100 -14.30 -10.34 -8.80
CA ALA A 100 -14.45 -11.07 -10.07
C ALA A 100 -14.75 -12.56 -9.85
N ALA A 101 -14.04 -13.22 -8.92
CA ALA A 101 -14.30 -14.62 -8.56
C ALA A 101 -15.72 -14.83 -8.00
N LEU A 102 -16.23 -13.88 -7.19
CA LEU A 102 -17.62 -13.92 -6.70
C LEU A 102 -18.64 -13.81 -7.83
N MET A 103 -18.44 -12.89 -8.77
CA MET A 103 -19.32 -12.74 -9.94
C MET A 103 -19.32 -14.01 -10.79
N VAL A 104 -18.15 -14.57 -11.07
CA VAL A 104 -18.00 -15.80 -11.84
C VAL A 104 -18.69 -17.00 -11.18
N LYS A 105 -18.64 -17.08 -9.84
CA LYS A 105 -19.38 -18.10 -9.09
C LYS A 105 -20.90 -17.96 -9.29
N TYR A 106 -21.40 -16.72 -9.31
CA TYR A 106 -22.81 -16.47 -9.58
C TYR A 106 -23.19 -16.87 -11.00
N ASP A 107 -22.37 -16.52 -12.00
CA ASP A 107 -22.58 -16.92 -13.40
C ASP A 107 -22.59 -18.45 -13.55
N TYR A 108 -21.64 -19.15 -12.91
CA TYR A 108 -21.62 -20.62 -12.88
C TYR A 108 -22.94 -21.20 -12.34
N ILE A 109 -23.43 -20.68 -11.21
CA ILE A 109 -24.71 -21.10 -10.62
C ILE A 109 -25.88 -20.79 -11.56
N ASN A 110 -25.86 -19.66 -12.25
CA ASN A 110 -26.90 -19.31 -13.22
C ASN A 110 -26.93 -20.30 -14.39
N TYR A 111 -25.77 -20.65 -14.96
CA TYR A 111 -25.70 -21.67 -16.01
C TYR A 111 -26.18 -23.04 -15.52
N SER A 112 -25.92 -23.39 -14.26
CA SER A 112 -26.48 -24.60 -13.66
C SER A 112 -28.00 -24.55 -13.49
N LYS A 113 -28.60 -23.39 -13.23
CA LYS A 113 -30.07 -23.24 -13.22
C LYS A 113 -30.67 -23.27 -14.63
N LEU A 114 -29.93 -22.81 -15.64
CA LEU A 114 -30.39 -22.84 -17.03
C LEU A 114 -30.62 -24.27 -17.53
N SER A 115 -29.94 -25.28 -16.98
CA SER A 115 -30.19 -26.67 -17.38
C SER A 115 -31.59 -27.15 -17.06
N ASP A 116 -32.24 -26.60 -16.02
CA ASP A 116 -33.62 -26.95 -15.66
C ASP A 116 -34.62 -26.52 -16.77
N PHE A 117 -34.24 -25.59 -17.64
CA PHE A 117 -35.07 -25.11 -18.74
C PHE A 117 -34.93 -25.93 -20.02
N ILE A 118 -33.99 -26.87 -20.11
CA ILE A 118 -33.73 -27.66 -21.33
C ILE A 118 -35.00 -28.37 -21.82
N GLU A 119 -35.80 -28.91 -20.91
CA GLU A 119 -37.05 -29.61 -21.23
C GLU A 119 -38.15 -28.71 -21.79
N HIS A 120 -38.02 -27.39 -21.62
CA HIS A 120 -38.99 -26.40 -22.09
C HIS A 120 -38.58 -25.78 -23.44
N ILE A 121 -37.38 -26.08 -23.94
CA ILE A 121 -36.88 -25.59 -25.23
C ILE A 121 -37.45 -26.46 -26.37
N PRO A 122 -37.83 -25.88 -27.52
CA PRO A 122 -38.20 -26.63 -28.72
C PRO A 122 -37.11 -27.62 -29.13
N GLU A 123 -37.50 -28.82 -29.55
CA GLU A 123 -36.59 -29.94 -29.82
C GLU A 123 -35.46 -29.57 -30.79
N ASP A 124 -35.77 -28.80 -31.84
CA ASP A 124 -34.81 -28.34 -32.85
C ASP A 124 -33.74 -27.36 -32.33
N LYS A 125 -33.94 -26.79 -31.14
CA LYS A 125 -33.02 -25.84 -30.49
C LYS A 125 -32.34 -26.39 -29.23
N ARG A 126 -32.73 -27.58 -28.75
CA ARG A 126 -32.21 -28.13 -27.48
C ARG A 126 -30.71 -28.31 -27.47
N GLU A 127 -30.15 -28.89 -28.54
CA GLU A 127 -28.70 -29.12 -28.61
C GLU A 127 -27.91 -27.81 -28.63
N GLN A 128 -28.37 -26.80 -29.38
CA GLN A 128 -27.75 -25.47 -29.38
C GLN A 128 -27.79 -24.83 -27.99
N PHE A 129 -28.90 -24.97 -27.27
CA PHE A 129 -29.02 -24.44 -25.91
C PHE A 129 -28.11 -25.17 -24.90
N LYS A 130 -27.99 -26.50 -25.01
CA LYS A 130 -27.04 -27.28 -24.20
C LYS A 130 -25.60 -26.83 -24.46
N GLU A 131 -25.23 -26.60 -25.72
CA GLU A 131 -23.90 -26.11 -26.09
C GLU A 131 -23.59 -24.75 -25.43
N ILE A 132 -24.55 -23.81 -25.45
CA ILE A 132 -24.42 -22.50 -24.78
C ILE A 132 -24.21 -22.67 -23.27
N ILE A 133 -24.92 -23.59 -22.62
CA ILE A 133 -24.73 -23.87 -21.18
C ILE A 133 -23.32 -24.42 -20.93
N VAL A 134 -22.84 -25.34 -21.76
CA VAL A 134 -21.49 -25.93 -21.62
C VAL A 134 -20.41 -24.85 -21.84
N GLU A 135 -20.56 -24.03 -22.87
CA GLU A 135 -19.66 -22.90 -23.14
C GLU A 135 -19.66 -21.89 -21.99
N GLY A 136 -20.83 -21.58 -21.43
CA GLY A 136 -20.98 -20.71 -20.27
C GLY A 136 -20.23 -21.21 -19.03
N HIS A 137 -20.33 -22.52 -18.73
CA HIS A 137 -19.56 -23.13 -17.65
C HIS A 137 -18.05 -23.10 -17.92
N LEU A 138 -17.62 -23.33 -19.17
CA LEU A 138 -16.21 -23.26 -19.55
C LEU A 138 -15.66 -21.84 -19.40
N LEU A 139 -16.42 -20.82 -19.83
CA LEU A 139 -16.09 -19.42 -19.67
C LEU A 139 -15.97 -19.05 -18.20
N ALA A 140 -16.94 -19.44 -17.37
CA ALA A 140 -16.92 -19.19 -15.93
C ALA A 140 -15.69 -19.84 -15.27
N ARG A 141 -15.37 -21.11 -15.56
CA ARG A 141 -14.16 -21.76 -15.01
C ARG A 141 -12.87 -21.03 -15.42
N THR A 142 -12.78 -20.62 -16.69
CA THR A 142 -11.61 -19.90 -17.21
C THR A 142 -11.47 -18.52 -16.54
N ALA A 143 -12.57 -17.79 -16.37
CA ALA A 143 -12.59 -16.50 -15.69
C ALA A 143 -12.26 -16.62 -14.18
N LEU A 144 -12.70 -17.69 -13.52
CA LEU A 144 -12.35 -17.98 -12.13
C LEU A 144 -10.84 -18.21 -12.00
N GLN A 145 -10.25 -19.02 -12.88
CA GLN A 145 -8.82 -19.28 -12.88
C GLN A 145 -8.01 -18.00 -13.12
N ALA A 146 -8.44 -17.16 -14.08
CA ALA A 146 -7.81 -15.86 -14.31
C ALA A 146 -7.89 -14.95 -13.08
N SER A 147 -9.02 -14.97 -12.36
CA SER A 147 -9.20 -14.21 -11.12
C SER A 147 -8.28 -14.72 -10.01
N LEU A 148 -8.14 -16.04 -9.84
CA LEU A 148 -7.20 -16.63 -8.87
C LEU A 148 -5.75 -16.24 -9.18
N ASN A 149 -5.33 -16.39 -10.44
CA ASN A 149 -3.97 -16.00 -10.86
C ASN A 149 -3.71 -14.50 -10.62
N ALA A 150 -4.71 -13.64 -10.82
CA ALA A 150 -4.60 -12.21 -10.55
C ALA A 150 -4.54 -11.91 -9.05
N ALA A 151 -5.25 -12.67 -8.21
CA ALA A 151 -5.14 -12.56 -6.75
C ALA A 151 -3.74 -12.98 -6.26
N ASP A 152 -3.21 -14.10 -6.76
CA ASP A 152 -1.86 -14.58 -6.43
C ASP A 152 -0.78 -13.56 -6.85
N MET A 153 -0.95 -12.94 -8.03
CA MET A 153 -0.06 -11.87 -8.49
C MET A 153 -0.18 -10.61 -7.61
N ALA A 154 -1.39 -10.26 -7.19
CA ALA A 154 -1.64 -9.11 -6.32
C ALA A 154 -1.10 -9.33 -4.91
N GLU A 155 -1.00 -10.58 -4.41
CA GLU A 155 -0.39 -10.91 -3.11
C GLU A 155 1.12 -10.63 -3.09
N CYS A 156 1.79 -10.68 -4.24
CA CYS A 156 3.22 -10.37 -4.35
C CYS A 156 3.55 -8.86 -4.25
N SER A 157 2.60 -7.97 -4.58
CA SER A 157 2.80 -6.51 -4.57
C SER A 157 2.97 -5.91 -3.16
N PRO A 158 2.10 -6.21 -2.16
CA PRO A 158 2.19 -5.63 -0.84
C PRO A 158 3.42 -6.08 -0.07
N ALA A 159 4.10 -7.17 -0.43
CA ALA A 159 5.37 -7.54 0.20
C ALA A 159 6.41 -6.41 0.14
N THR A 160 6.48 -5.68 -0.99
CA THR A 160 7.40 -4.55 -1.14
C THR A 160 6.96 -3.36 -0.28
N ALA A 161 5.66 -3.03 -0.25
CA ALA A 161 5.13 -1.94 0.56
C ALA A 161 5.22 -2.23 2.07
N ILE A 162 5.00 -3.49 2.47
CA ILE A 162 5.09 -3.99 3.85
C ILE A 162 6.53 -3.98 4.34
N VAL A 163 7.53 -4.15 3.48
CA VAL A 163 8.95 -4.02 3.87
C VAL A 163 9.39 -2.55 3.90
N MET A 164 8.98 -1.75 2.92
CA MET A 164 9.40 -0.34 2.83
C MET A 164 8.77 0.56 3.90
N CYS A 165 7.54 0.28 4.35
CA CYS A 165 6.88 1.08 5.37
C CYS A 165 7.60 1.01 6.74
N PRO A 166 7.79 -0.16 7.38
CA PRO A 166 8.51 -0.29 8.64
C PRO A 166 9.91 0.30 8.60
N ALA A 167 10.69 0.06 7.53
CA ALA A 167 12.04 0.62 7.39
C ALA A 167 12.02 2.16 7.40
N SER A 168 11.10 2.77 6.66
CA SER A 168 10.93 4.24 6.63
C SER A 168 10.51 4.80 8.00
N TRP A 169 9.63 4.09 8.71
CA TRP A 169 9.16 4.45 10.05
C TRP A 169 10.21 4.24 11.15
N LEU A 170 11.01 3.18 11.05
CA LEU A 170 12.11 2.90 11.98
C LEU A 170 13.22 3.92 11.85
N HIS A 171 13.53 4.33 10.62
CA HIS A 171 14.46 5.42 10.36
C HIS A 171 13.99 6.74 11.03
N LEU A 172 12.68 7.03 10.97
CA LEU A 172 12.07 8.18 11.65
C LEU A 172 12.19 8.14 13.17
N SER A 173 12.12 6.96 13.76
CA SER A 173 12.19 6.80 15.21
C SER A 173 13.59 7.05 15.80
N SER A 174 14.61 7.27 14.96
CA SER A 174 16.02 7.34 15.38
C SER A 174 16.46 6.16 16.25
N SER A 175 15.84 4.99 16.06
CA SER A 175 16.13 3.79 16.86
C SER A 175 17.53 3.27 16.55
N PRO A 176 18.24 2.68 17.53
CA PRO A 176 19.52 1.99 17.29
C PRO A 176 19.40 0.90 16.22
N ARG A 177 20.46 0.66 15.45
CA ARG A 177 20.46 -0.27 14.31
C ARG A 177 20.15 -1.72 14.73
N GLU A 178 20.51 -2.10 15.96
CA GLU A 178 20.17 -3.41 16.55
C GLU A 178 18.66 -3.59 16.72
N VAL A 179 17.95 -2.50 17.00
CA VAL A 179 16.50 -2.48 17.18
C VAL A 179 15.80 -2.45 15.83
N GLN A 180 16.35 -1.71 14.86
CA GLN A 180 15.82 -1.67 13.49
C GLN A 180 15.83 -3.06 12.85
N SER A 181 16.98 -3.74 12.88
CA SER A 181 17.11 -5.11 12.34
C SER A 181 16.13 -6.09 12.99
N THR A 182 16.02 -6.08 14.32
CA THR A 182 15.09 -6.96 15.03
C THR A 182 13.62 -6.71 14.66
N VAL A 183 13.27 -5.46 14.35
CA VAL A 183 11.89 -5.08 14.02
C VAL A 183 11.57 -5.30 12.53
N GLU A 184 12.56 -5.15 11.64
CA GLU A 184 12.44 -5.48 10.21
C GLU A 184 12.23 -6.99 9.98
N ASP A 185 12.82 -7.83 10.83
CA ASP A 185 12.66 -9.29 10.76
C ASP A 185 11.32 -9.83 11.33
N LEU A 186 10.44 -8.96 11.83
CA LEU A 186 9.16 -9.39 12.40
C LEU A 186 8.14 -9.73 11.31
N PRO A 187 7.43 -10.88 11.42
CA PRO A 187 6.38 -11.21 10.48
C PRO A 187 5.19 -10.25 10.60
N PHE A 188 4.65 -9.85 9.45
CA PHE A 188 3.40 -9.10 9.37
C PHE A 188 2.22 -9.99 9.76
N ASN A 189 1.32 -9.50 10.62
CA ASN A 189 0.19 -10.27 11.16
C ASN A 189 -1.17 -9.81 10.61
N CYS A 190 -1.18 -9.09 9.47
CA CYS A 190 -2.37 -8.52 8.80
C CYS A 190 -3.19 -7.49 9.59
N GLN A 191 -3.21 -7.54 10.92
CA GLN A 191 -3.96 -6.63 11.80
C GLN A 191 -3.12 -5.47 12.32
N LYS A 192 -1.81 -5.67 12.44
CA LYS A 192 -0.84 -4.71 12.98
C LYS A 192 0.44 -4.82 12.18
N LEU A 193 1.11 -3.68 11.99
CA LEU A 193 2.44 -3.60 11.35
C LEU A 193 3.47 -4.54 11.99
N PHE A 194 3.32 -4.84 13.28
CA PHE A 194 4.15 -5.82 13.98
C PHE A 194 3.26 -6.82 14.72
N ALA A 195 3.55 -8.12 14.57
CA ALA A 195 2.92 -9.18 15.35
C ALA A 195 3.05 -8.88 16.86
N VAL A 196 2.04 -9.29 17.66
CA VAL A 196 1.84 -8.96 19.10
C VAL A 196 2.99 -9.37 20.05
N LYS A 197 4.03 -10.03 19.53
CA LYS A 197 5.24 -10.41 20.28
C LYS A 197 6.35 -9.34 20.45
N PRO A 198 6.22 -8.00 20.29
CA PRO A 198 7.36 -7.10 20.49
C PRO A 198 7.31 -6.41 21.87
N ASN A 199 6.34 -6.70 22.74
CA ASN A 199 6.23 -5.98 24.02
C ASN A 199 7.49 -6.15 24.86
N LYS A 200 8.10 -7.34 24.89
CA LYS A 200 9.33 -7.54 25.66
C LYS A 200 10.50 -6.70 25.12
N SER A 201 10.77 -6.72 23.81
CA SER A 201 11.87 -5.93 23.22
C SER A 201 11.61 -4.42 23.28
N LEU A 202 10.38 -3.98 23.07
CA LEU A 202 9.99 -2.57 23.18
C LEU A 202 10.01 -2.07 24.63
N HIS A 203 9.63 -2.90 25.61
CA HIS A 203 9.79 -2.56 27.02
C HIS A 203 11.26 -2.52 27.43
N THR A 204 12.11 -3.45 26.93
CA THR A 204 13.56 -3.39 27.12
C THR A 204 14.16 -2.12 26.50
N LEU A 205 13.69 -1.71 25.32
CA LEU A 205 14.09 -0.45 24.69
C LEU A 205 13.66 0.77 25.51
N LYS A 206 12.42 0.77 26.01
CA LYS A 206 11.90 1.83 26.87
C LYS A 206 12.70 1.92 28.17
N ALA A 207 13.05 0.77 28.76
CA ALA A 207 13.86 0.68 29.98
C ALA A 207 15.32 1.09 29.74
N SER A 208 15.96 0.66 28.66
CA SER A 208 17.32 1.07 28.31
C SER A 208 17.39 2.56 28.00
N ARG A 209 16.37 3.13 27.36
CA ARG A 209 16.25 4.57 27.12
C ARG A 209 16.02 5.37 28.39
N ALA A 210 15.16 4.89 29.30
CA ALA A 210 14.98 5.50 30.62
C ALA A 210 16.29 5.48 31.41
N THR A 211 17.04 4.37 31.33
CA THR A 211 18.36 4.21 31.94
C THR A 211 19.37 5.17 31.33
N LEU A 212 19.46 5.25 30.00
CA LEU A 212 20.31 6.24 29.31
C LEU A 212 19.94 7.68 29.65
N ARG A 213 18.64 8.03 29.77
CA ARG A 213 18.21 9.35 30.23
C ARG A 213 18.61 9.63 31.68
N SER A 214 18.59 8.63 32.56
CA SER A 214 19.06 8.76 33.95
C SER A 214 20.59 8.87 34.07
N LEU A 215 21.33 8.29 33.11
CA LEU A 215 22.79 8.39 33.03
C LEU A 215 23.25 9.69 32.37
N VAL A 216 22.44 10.26 31.46
CA VAL A 216 22.64 11.58 30.87
C VAL A 216 21.99 12.63 31.77
N ILE A 217 22.49 12.76 33.00
CA ILE A 217 22.40 14.02 33.74
C ILE A 217 23.36 14.99 33.04
N PHE A 218 22.81 15.73 32.10
CA PHE A 218 23.52 16.70 31.29
C PHE A 218 24.09 17.80 32.19
N THR A 219 25.40 17.78 32.42
CA THR A 219 26.14 18.99 32.79
C THR A 219 26.29 19.78 31.48
N PRO A 220 25.70 20.97 31.32
CA PRO A 220 25.86 21.72 30.08
C PRO A 220 27.32 22.17 29.97
N ALA A 221 28.07 21.53 29.07
CA ALA A 221 29.37 22.03 28.66
C ALA A 221 29.17 23.40 27.98
N GLN A 222 29.63 24.45 28.65
CA GLN A 222 29.76 25.80 28.12
C GLN A 222 30.56 25.74 26.80
N ARG A 223 29.88 25.86 25.66
CA ARG A 223 30.56 26.04 24.38
C ARG A 223 31.15 27.45 24.35
N LYS A 224 32.49 27.53 24.42
CA LYS A 224 33.23 28.74 24.05
C LYS A 224 32.94 29.03 22.58
N LYS A 225 32.55 30.27 22.31
CA LYS A 225 32.22 30.82 20.99
C LYS A 225 33.54 30.95 20.22
N THR A 226 33.80 30.04 19.28
CA THR A 226 34.86 30.22 18.28
C THR A 226 34.20 30.82 17.04
N GLU A 227 34.47 32.10 16.78
CA GLU A 227 34.11 32.76 15.53
C GLU A 227 34.87 32.09 14.39
N ILE A 228 34.12 31.51 13.45
CA ILE A 228 34.63 31.10 12.16
C ILE A 228 34.11 32.11 11.15
N LEU A 229 35.04 32.90 10.61
CA LEU A 229 34.87 33.82 9.49
C LEU A 229 34.49 33.01 8.24
N PHE A 230 33.29 33.24 7.71
CA PHE A 230 32.88 32.69 6.41
C PHE A 230 33.17 33.71 5.31
N ASP A 231 34.01 33.31 4.37
CA ASP A 231 34.26 33.96 3.09
C ASP A 231 33.15 33.60 2.08
N PRO A 232 32.51 34.54 1.35
CA PRO A 232 31.48 34.22 0.38
C PRO A 232 32.02 34.33 -1.06
N VAL A 233 32.40 33.22 -1.68
CA VAL A 233 32.48 33.16 -3.15
C VAL A 233 32.09 31.77 -3.65
N CYS A 234 30.89 31.64 -4.24
CA CYS A 234 30.70 30.66 -5.29
C CYS A 234 29.82 31.26 -6.40
N LYS A 235 30.44 31.37 -7.58
CA LYS A 235 29.96 32.00 -8.80
C LYS A 235 28.93 31.12 -9.52
N ILE A 236 27.89 31.80 -10.01
CA ILE A 236 27.40 31.78 -11.40
C ILE A 236 27.04 30.41 -12.00
N CYS A 237 25.74 30.15 -12.15
CA CYS A 237 25.22 29.41 -13.29
C CYS A 237 24.07 30.21 -13.92
N SER A 238 24.27 30.56 -15.19
CA SER A 238 23.49 31.50 -15.98
C SER A 238 22.35 30.83 -16.74
N ILE A 239 21.16 31.42 -16.62
CA ILE A 239 20.26 31.86 -17.72
C ILE A 239 19.79 30.78 -18.72
N CYS A 240 18.53 30.36 -18.56
CA CYS A 240 17.64 29.98 -19.68
C CYS A 240 17.05 31.25 -20.33
N PRO A 241 16.86 31.29 -21.66
CA PRO A 241 15.90 32.19 -22.27
C PRO A 241 14.55 31.49 -22.52
N THR A 242 13.50 32.09 -21.98
CA THR A 242 12.12 32.03 -22.46
C THR A 242 11.86 33.16 -23.45
N THR A 243 11.25 32.85 -24.60
CA THR A 243 10.24 33.64 -25.34
C THR A 243 9.81 32.80 -26.56
N GLU A 244 8.58 32.29 -26.61
CA GLU A 244 7.35 32.93 -27.12
C GLU A 244 7.33 33.22 -28.63
N THR A 245 6.44 32.48 -29.31
CA THR A 245 5.50 32.88 -30.38
C THR A 245 5.86 34.03 -31.32
N ILE A 246 5.90 33.75 -32.63
CA ILE A 246 4.86 34.05 -33.65
C ILE A 246 4.89 32.92 -34.68
#